data_AF-A0AAD7YAJ2-F1
#
_entry.id   AF-A0AAD7YAJ2-F1
#
_cell.length_a   1.000
_cell.length_b   1.000
_cell.length_c   1.000
_cell.angle_alpha   90.00
_cell.angle_beta   90.00
_cell.angle_gamma   90.00
#
_symmetry.space_group_name_H-M   'P 1'
#
loop_
_entity.id
_entity.type
_entity.pdbx_description
1 polymer ?
#
loop_
_entity_poly.entity_id
_entity_poly.type
_entity_poly.pdbx_seq_one_letter_code
_entity_poly.pdbx_strand_id
1 'polypeptide(L)'
;MLCTMYPGFLRALLPLRQVFAVQSSLVHSSAADYAAAKKTTSAAGGVMGLGKGKKKAGKLGSMEKKELPVETDPHKLVSRVCGSNIYTTGEDVKLQEDSAYPAWLWSLNTGPAPRLAELDPSTKRYWLRVRTAAIRRNNKLRSMRRF
;
A
#
# COMPACT_ATOMS: atom_id res chain seq x y z
N MET A 1 59.89 -32.52 -24.43
CA MET A 1 59.82 -31.60 -25.58
C MET A 1 58.75 -32.10 -26.53
N LEU A 2 57.84 -31.20 -26.96
CA LEU A 2 56.81 -31.32 -28.03
C LEU A 2 55.62 -32.25 -27.68
N CYS A 3 54.40 -31.77 -27.37
CA CYS A 3 53.40 -31.04 -28.21
C CYS A 3 53.12 -31.82 -29.51
N THR A 4 51.95 -32.42 -29.74
CA THR A 4 50.71 -31.79 -30.26
C THR A 4 49.52 -32.76 -30.13
N MET A 5 48.40 -32.37 -29.50
CA MET A 5 47.18 -31.78 -30.09
C MET A 5 46.20 -32.79 -30.75
N TYR A 6 45.06 -32.95 -30.08
CA TYR A 6 43.82 -33.62 -30.51
C TYR A 6 43.37 -33.23 -31.94
N PRO A 7 42.92 -34.19 -32.77
CA PRO A 7 42.24 -33.88 -34.02
C PRO A 7 40.71 -33.75 -33.85
N GLY A 8 40.14 -32.78 -34.56
CA GLY A 8 38.77 -32.83 -35.11
C GLY A 8 37.63 -32.47 -34.14
N PHE A 9 37.23 -31.20 -33.97
CA PHE A 9 36.32 -30.47 -34.87
C PHE A 9 35.06 -31.24 -35.26
N LEU A 10 33.94 -30.96 -34.57
CA LEU A 10 32.66 -30.57 -35.17
C LEU A 10 31.70 -30.13 -34.03
N ARG A 11 31.82 -28.86 -33.64
CA ARG A 11 30.79 -28.15 -32.88
C ARG A 11 29.57 -28.01 -33.79
N ALA A 12 28.55 -28.84 -33.57
CA ALA A 12 27.24 -28.63 -34.16
C ALA A 12 26.67 -27.30 -33.64
N LEU A 13 26.62 -26.31 -34.54
CA LEU A 13 25.93 -25.03 -34.31
C LEU A 13 24.42 -25.30 -34.35
N LEU A 14 23.78 -25.32 -33.18
CA LEU A 14 22.33 -25.28 -33.08
C LEU A 14 21.84 -23.87 -33.46
N PRO A 15 20.89 -23.71 -34.40
CA PRO A 15 20.35 -22.40 -34.75
C PRO A 15 19.47 -21.87 -33.62
N LEU A 16 20.00 -20.90 -32.88
CA LEU A 16 19.35 -20.23 -31.76
C LEU A 16 18.55 -19.03 -32.27
N ARG A 17 17.37 -19.25 -32.88
CA ARG A 17 16.30 -18.23 -32.99
C ARG A 17 15.00 -18.80 -33.56
N GLN A 18 14.22 -19.50 -32.73
CA GLN A 18 12.77 -19.52 -32.94
C GLN A 18 12.15 -18.52 -31.97
N VAL A 19 11.63 -17.45 -32.56
CA VAL A 19 10.88 -16.41 -31.88
C VAL A 19 9.54 -17.01 -31.51
N PHE A 20 9.36 -17.42 -30.25
CA PHE A 20 8.03 -17.68 -29.72
C PHE A 20 7.33 -16.32 -29.55
N ALA A 21 6.52 -15.95 -30.53
CA ALA A 21 5.52 -14.92 -30.38
C ALA A 21 4.45 -15.45 -29.41
N VAL A 22 4.62 -15.18 -28.11
CA VAL A 22 3.56 -15.42 -27.12
C VAL A 22 2.43 -14.42 -27.41
N GLN A 23 1.29 -14.95 -27.86
CA GLN A 23 0.04 -14.21 -28.01
C GLN A 23 -0.34 -13.58 -26.66
N SER A 24 -0.19 -12.26 -26.57
CA SER A 24 -0.48 -11.42 -25.39
C SER A 24 -1.98 -11.25 -25.10
N SER A 25 -2.86 -12.10 -25.62
CA SER A 25 -4.31 -11.86 -25.63
C SER A 25 -5.06 -12.35 -24.38
N LEU A 26 -4.38 -12.84 -23.33
CA LEU A 26 -5.03 -13.34 -22.11
C LEU A 26 -4.63 -12.63 -20.81
N VAL A 27 -3.99 -11.46 -20.88
CA VAL A 27 -3.81 -10.59 -19.71
C VAL A 27 -4.95 -9.56 -19.63
N HIS A 28 -6.11 -9.96 -19.14
CA HIS A 28 -7.11 -9.00 -18.63
C HIS A 28 -6.63 -8.47 -17.27
N SER A 29 -5.59 -7.66 -17.30
CA SER A 29 -5.21 -6.75 -16.22
C SER A 29 -5.18 -5.36 -16.81
N SER A 30 -6.37 -4.74 -16.90
CA SER A 30 -6.48 -3.34 -17.26
C SER A 30 -5.64 -2.52 -16.27
N ALA A 31 -4.79 -1.65 -16.81
CA ALA A 31 -3.95 -0.74 -16.04
C ALA A 31 -4.74 0.34 -15.26
N ALA A 32 -6.07 0.22 -15.20
CA ALA A 32 -6.99 1.21 -14.64
C ALA A 32 -7.22 1.06 -13.13
N ASP A 33 -6.88 -0.08 -12.50
CA ASP A 33 -7.29 -0.37 -11.11
C ASP A 33 -6.26 -0.06 -10.02
N TYR A 34 -5.22 0.73 -10.32
CA TYR A 34 -4.32 1.25 -9.29
C TYR A 34 -4.13 2.76 -9.40
N ALA A 35 -5.20 3.51 -9.16
CA ALA A 35 -5.07 4.87 -8.64
C ALA A 35 -4.56 4.82 -7.20
N ALA A 36 -3.26 4.52 -7.03
CA ALA A 36 -2.57 4.83 -5.79
C ALA A 36 -2.46 6.35 -5.72
N ALA A 37 -3.40 6.99 -5.04
CA ALA A 37 -3.31 8.40 -4.65
C ALA A 37 -2.10 8.58 -3.72
N LYS A 38 -0.92 8.79 -4.30
CA LYS A 38 0.23 9.30 -3.57
C LYS A 38 -0.10 10.73 -3.16
N LYS A 39 -0.48 10.93 -1.90
CA LYS A 39 -0.43 12.25 -1.27
C LYS A 39 1.04 12.65 -1.12
N THR A 40 1.65 13.19 -2.17
CA THR A 40 2.91 13.92 -2.07
C THR A 40 2.62 15.35 -1.61
N THR A 41 2.26 15.51 -0.34
CA THR A 41 2.40 16.79 0.37
C THR A 41 3.61 16.65 1.27
N SER A 42 4.79 16.91 0.70
CA SER A 42 6.06 17.24 1.39
C SER A 42 7.25 16.93 0.47
N ALA A 43 7.32 17.58 -0.68
CA ALA A 43 8.54 17.62 -1.50
C ALA A 43 8.57 18.92 -2.32
N ALA A 44 8.35 20.05 -1.65
CA ALA A 44 8.73 21.38 -2.15
C ALA A 44 9.71 22.05 -1.18
N GLY A 45 10.59 21.25 -0.58
CA GLY A 45 11.72 21.71 0.22
C GLY A 45 12.98 21.10 -0.37
N GLY A 46 13.55 21.74 -1.38
CA GLY A 46 14.74 21.22 -2.06
C GLY A 46 15.02 21.77 -3.44
N VAL A 47 14.61 23.00 -3.76
CA VAL A 47 15.22 23.79 -4.83
C VAL A 47 15.51 25.18 -4.27
N MET A 48 16.62 25.29 -3.56
CA MET A 48 17.25 26.60 -3.36
C MET A 48 17.78 27.04 -4.72
N GLY A 49 17.08 27.97 -5.37
CA GLY A 49 17.52 28.55 -6.63
C GLY A 49 16.43 29.41 -7.26
N LEU A 50 16.68 30.71 -7.26
CA LEU A 50 16.08 31.72 -8.13
C LEU A 50 14.70 32.29 -7.73
N GLY A 51 14.69 33.58 -7.39
CA GLY A 51 13.56 34.46 -7.70
C GLY A 51 12.79 34.99 -6.50
N LYS A 52 13.11 36.24 -6.13
CA LYS A 52 12.26 37.20 -5.42
C LYS A 52 10.77 37.00 -5.79
N GLY A 53 10.01 36.39 -4.89
CA GLY A 53 8.59 36.14 -5.09
C GLY A 53 7.90 36.03 -3.75
N LYS A 54 7.59 37.20 -3.18
CA LYS A 54 6.83 37.39 -1.94
C LYS A 54 5.41 36.83 -2.11
N LYS A 55 5.26 35.51 -2.19
CA LYS A 55 3.98 34.83 -2.04
C LYS A 55 3.66 34.88 -0.55
N LYS A 56 2.77 35.79 -0.19
CA LYS A 56 2.09 35.84 1.11
C LYS A 56 1.69 34.40 1.44
N ALA A 57 2.42 33.77 2.36
CA ALA A 57 1.99 32.57 3.03
C ALA A 57 0.71 32.97 3.77
N GLY A 58 -0.43 32.78 3.11
CA GLY A 58 -1.74 32.92 3.73
C GLY A 58 -1.69 32.07 4.98
N LYS A 59 -1.75 32.74 6.11
CA LYS A 59 -1.91 32.14 7.43
C LYS A 59 -3.21 31.35 7.35
N LEU A 60 -3.10 30.08 6.97
CA LEU A 60 -4.17 29.11 7.05
C LEU A 60 -4.49 29.07 8.54
N GLY A 61 -5.51 29.83 8.94
CA GLY A 61 -5.97 29.87 10.32
C GLY A 61 -6.16 28.44 10.77
N SER A 62 -5.56 28.10 11.90
CA SER A 62 -5.78 26.83 12.57
C SER A 62 -7.28 26.67 12.75
N MET A 63 -7.90 25.88 11.88
CA MET A 63 -9.29 25.48 12.03
C MET A 63 -9.37 24.72 13.34
N GLU A 64 -9.93 25.36 14.36
CA GLU A 64 -10.12 24.79 15.68
C GLU A 64 -11.04 23.58 15.53
N LYS A 65 -10.53 22.40 15.91
CA LYS A 65 -11.32 21.18 15.89
C LYS A 65 -12.37 21.34 16.99
N LYS A 66 -13.65 21.39 16.60
CA LYS A 66 -14.75 21.34 17.56
C LYS A 66 -14.73 19.97 18.23
N GLU A 67 -14.33 19.92 19.49
CA GLU A 67 -14.44 18.73 20.33
C GLU A 67 -15.90 18.64 20.80
N LEU A 68 -16.65 17.69 20.21
CA LEU A 68 -18.01 17.40 20.65
C LEU A 68 -17.92 16.55 21.93
N PRO A 69 -18.75 16.85 22.95
CA PRO A 69 -18.77 16.05 24.16
C PRO A 69 -19.17 14.61 23.84
N VAL A 70 -18.44 13.66 24.39
CA VAL A 70 -18.73 12.23 24.22
C VAL A 70 -19.78 11.82 25.24
N GLU A 71 -20.81 11.10 24.80
CA GLU A 71 -21.84 10.54 25.68
C GLU A 71 -21.24 9.51 26.65
N THR A 72 -21.56 9.63 27.93
CA THR A 72 -21.01 8.79 29.01
C THR A 72 -21.97 7.67 29.47
N ASP A 73 -23.20 7.68 28.96
CA ASP A 73 -24.25 6.75 29.40
C ASP A 73 -24.02 5.33 28.84
N PRO A 74 -23.81 4.31 29.69
CA PRO A 74 -23.47 2.96 29.24
C PRO A 74 -24.58 2.30 28.41
N HIS A 75 -25.85 2.56 28.74
CA HIS A 75 -27.00 2.01 28.01
C HIS A 75 -27.10 2.54 26.58
N LYS A 76 -26.71 3.80 26.34
CA LYS A 76 -26.69 4.37 24.98
C LYS A 76 -25.54 3.81 24.16
N LEU A 77 -24.36 3.65 24.77
CA LEU A 77 -23.16 3.13 24.11
C LEU A 77 -23.30 1.68 23.63
N VAL A 78 -24.08 0.86 24.34
CA VAL A 78 -24.33 -0.54 23.95
C VAL A 78 -25.47 -0.67 22.93
N SER A 79 -26.43 0.26 22.93
CA SER A 79 -27.61 0.17 22.05
C SER A 79 -27.44 0.90 20.71
N ARG A 80 -26.58 1.92 20.65
CA ARG A 80 -26.40 2.78 19.47
C ARG A 80 -24.92 3.01 19.17
N VAL A 81 -24.62 3.22 17.89
CA VAL A 81 -23.29 3.64 17.44
C VAL A 81 -23.19 5.16 17.55
N CYS A 82 -22.76 5.64 18.72
CA CYS A 82 -22.59 7.07 18.97
C CYS A 82 -21.56 7.67 18.00
N GLY A 83 -21.92 8.80 17.37
CA GLY A 83 -21.07 9.49 16.40
C GLY A 83 -21.18 8.96 14.97
N SER A 84 -22.15 8.09 14.70
CA SER A 84 -22.47 7.65 13.32
C SER A 84 -23.18 8.75 12.52
N ASN A 85 -23.99 9.59 13.17
CA ASN A 85 -24.65 10.71 12.51
C ASN A 85 -23.73 11.96 12.47
N ILE A 86 -23.45 12.44 11.25
CA ILE A 86 -22.69 13.69 11.02
C ILE A 86 -23.59 14.92 10.79
N TYR A 87 -24.89 14.70 10.60
CA TYR A 87 -25.85 15.76 10.33
C TYR A 87 -26.39 16.34 11.64
N THR A 88 -26.79 17.62 11.60
CA THR A 88 -27.41 18.30 12.75
C THR A 88 -28.79 17.73 13.08
N THR A 89 -29.44 17.08 12.13
CA THR A 89 -30.75 16.45 12.28
C THR A 89 -30.64 14.95 11.99
N GLY A 90 -31.08 14.12 12.93
CA GLY A 90 -31.11 12.67 12.77
C GLY A 90 -30.77 11.93 14.06
N GLU A 91 -31.05 10.63 14.09
CA GLU A 91 -30.67 9.73 15.19
C GLU A 91 -29.48 8.85 14.79
N ASP A 92 -28.69 8.45 15.79
CA ASP A 92 -27.62 7.47 15.62
C ASP A 92 -28.15 6.07 15.26
N VAL A 93 -27.35 5.32 14.51
CA VAL A 93 -27.68 3.96 14.08
C VAL A 93 -27.80 3.03 15.30
N LYS A 94 -28.94 2.34 15.41
CA LYS A 94 -29.19 1.32 16.44
C LYS A 94 -28.51 0.01 16.05
N LEU A 95 -27.86 -0.62 17.04
CA LEU A 95 -27.24 -1.93 16.85
C LEU A 95 -28.32 -3.01 16.75
N GLN A 96 -28.16 -3.90 15.78
CA GLN A 96 -29.02 -5.06 15.58
C GLN A 96 -28.41 -6.30 16.24
N GLU A 97 -29.14 -7.41 16.21
CA GLU A 97 -28.63 -8.71 16.65
C GLU A 97 -27.55 -9.25 15.71
N ASP A 98 -26.67 -10.13 16.21
CA ASP A 98 -25.53 -10.66 15.46
C ASP A 98 -25.91 -11.37 14.14
N SER A 99 -27.13 -11.93 14.08
CA SER A 99 -27.69 -12.61 12.91
C SER A 99 -28.01 -11.67 11.75
N ALA A 100 -28.23 -10.38 12.01
CA ALA A 100 -28.49 -9.39 10.97
C ALA A 100 -27.21 -9.05 10.19
N TYR A 101 -26.03 -9.30 10.79
CA TYR A 101 -24.74 -9.02 10.19
C TYR A 101 -24.21 -10.22 9.41
N PRO A 102 -23.52 -9.99 8.28
CA PRO A 102 -23.01 -11.08 7.46
C PRO A 102 -21.86 -11.81 8.17
N ALA A 103 -21.78 -13.14 7.97
CA ALA A 103 -20.83 -14.02 8.68
C ALA A 103 -19.35 -13.63 8.50
N TRP A 104 -18.98 -12.99 7.39
CA TRP A 104 -17.59 -12.57 7.15
C TRP A 104 -17.10 -11.51 8.13
N LEU A 105 -18.00 -10.74 8.77
CA LEU A 105 -17.65 -9.73 9.77
C LEU A 105 -16.88 -10.36 10.93
N TRP A 106 -17.35 -11.52 11.39
CA TRP A 106 -16.78 -12.28 12.50
C TRP A 106 -15.52 -13.05 12.12
N SER A 107 -15.20 -13.15 10.83
CA SER A 107 -13.97 -13.78 10.33
C SER A 107 -12.78 -12.81 10.19
N LEU A 108 -13.01 -11.51 10.43
CA LEU A 108 -11.96 -10.50 10.33
C LEU A 108 -10.95 -10.63 11.48
N ASN A 109 -9.67 -10.42 11.16
CA ASN A 109 -8.62 -10.37 12.17
C ASN A 109 -8.66 -9.03 12.91
N THR A 110 -9.16 -9.04 14.15
CA THR A 110 -9.16 -7.90 15.08
C THR A 110 -7.87 -7.78 15.89
N GLY A 111 -6.99 -8.77 15.80
CA GLY A 111 -5.72 -8.84 16.50
C GLY A 111 -4.58 -8.14 15.75
N PRO A 112 -3.33 -8.40 16.16
CA PRO A 112 -2.16 -7.84 15.50
C PRO A 112 -2.09 -8.29 14.04
N ALA A 113 -1.55 -7.41 13.20
CA ALA A 113 -1.32 -7.73 11.80
C ALA A 113 -0.37 -8.94 11.68
N PRO A 114 -0.73 -9.96 10.89
CA PRO A 114 0.01 -11.21 10.82
C PRO A 114 1.45 -10.98 10.31
N ARG A 115 2.37 -11.80 10.81
CA ARG A 115 3.79 -11.72 10.48
C ARG A 115 4.05 -12.34 9.12
N LEU A 116 5.13 -11.93 8.47
CA LEU A 116 5.46 -12.44 7.12
C LEU A 116 5.59 -13.97 7.07
N ALA A 117 6.08 -14.60 8.14
CA ALA A 117 6.25 -16.05 8.24
C ALA A 117 4.92 -16.82 8.35
N GLU A 118 3.85 -16.17 8.79
CA GLU A 118 2.52 -16.78 8.96
C GLU A 118 1.68 -16.67 7.68
N LEU A 119 2.10 -15.84 6.71
CA LEU A 119 1.37 -15.67 5.45
C LEU A 119 1.83 -16.69 4.41
N ASP A 120 0.87 -17.21 3.67
CA ASP A 120 1.12 -18.10 2.54
C ASP A 120 1.71 -17.34 1.32
N PRO A 121 2.89 -17.77 0.79
CA PRO A 121 3.51 -17.22 -0.41
C PRO A 121 2.65 -17.25 -1.68
N SER A 122 1.64 -18.12 -1.75
CA SER A 122 0.73 -18.17 -2.91
C SER A 122 -0.21 -16.96 -2.97
N THR A 123 -0.37 -16.23 -1.86
CA THR A 123 -1.33 -15.15 -1.72
C THR A 123 -0.72 -13.78 -2.01
N LYS A 124 -1.52 -12.88 -2.61
CA LYS A 124 -1.10 -11.48 -2.85
C LYS A 124 -0.72 -10.73 -1.56
N ARG A 125 -1.35 -11.06 -0.43
CA ARG A 125 -1.10 -10.42 0.87
C ARG A 125 0.35 -10.61 1.32
N TYR A 126 0.93 -11.79 1.08
CA TYR A 126 2.32 -12.09 1.39
C TYR A 126 3.27 -11.13 0.66
N TRP A 127 3.12 -11.03 -0.67
CA TRP A 127 3.99 -10.20 -1.50
C TRP A 127 3.89 -8.70 -1.22
N LEU A 128 2.70 -8.21 -0.88
CA LEU A 128 2.54 -6.83 -0.40
C LEU A 128 3.37 -6.58 0.87
N ARG A 129 3.37 -7.53 1.80
CA ARG A 129 4.13 -7.45 3.04
C ARG A 129 5.65 -7.51 2.79
N VAL A 130 6.11 -8.41 1.90
CA VAL A 130 7.52 -8.48 1.45
C VAL A 130 7.95 -7.13 0.87
N ARG A 131 7.15 -6.56 -0.02
CA ARG A 131 7.43 -5.25 -0.63
C ARG A 131 7.56 -4.15 0.41
N THR A 132 6.62 -4.08 1.37
CA THR A 132 6.69 -3.09 2.45
C THR A 132 7.96 -3.26 3.29
N ALA A 133 8.37 -4.50 3.59
CA ALA A 133 9.59 -4.79 4.35
C ALA A 133 10.85 -4.34 3.57
N ALA A 134 10.92 -4.61 2.28
CA ALA A 134 12.03 -4.17 1.42
C ALA A 134 12.14 -2.64 1.36
N ILE A 135 11.01 -1.93 1.22
CA ILE A 135 10.97 -0.46 1.25
C ILE A 135 11.49 0.07 2.59
N ARG A 136 11.04 -0.50 3.71
CA ARG A 136 11.52 -0.09 5.05
C ARG A 136 13.02 -0.27 5.19
N ARG A 137 13.55 -1.42 4.76
CA ARG A 137 15.00 -1.69 4.74
C ARG A 137 15.74 -0.66 3.89
N ASN A 138 15.29 -0.42 2.67
CA ASN A 138 15.94 0.54 1.76
C ASN A 138 15.90 1.97 2.30
N ASN A 139 14.80 2.39 2.91
CA ASN A 139 14.70 3.70 3.56
C ASN A 139 15.67 3.82 4.73
N LYS A 140 15.85 2.75 5.53
CA LYS A 140 16.82 2.74 6.63
C LYS A 140 18.25 2.83 6.10
N LEU A 141 18.60 2.07 5.07
CA LEU A 141 19.92 2.13 4.43
C LEU A 141 20.20 3.51 3.84
N ARG A 142 19.21 4.10 3.13
CA ARG A 142 19.32 5.46 2.58
C ARG A 142 19.51 6.51 3.66
N SER A 143 18.83 6.37 4.80
CA SER A 143 18.97 7.29 5.93
C SER A 143 20.36 7.23 6.58
N MET A 144 21.06 6.09 6.50
CA MET A 144 22.41 5.93 7.05
C MET A 144 23.51 6.35 6.07
N ARG A 145 23.19 6.48 4.78
CA ARG A 145 24.14 6.93 3.77
C ARG A 145 24.38 8.43 3.94
N ARG A 146 25.62 8.82 4.21
CA ARG A 146 26.04 10.23 4.13
C ARG A 146 26.01 10.65 2.66
N PHE A 147 25.66 11.92 2.41
CA PHE A 147 25.52 12.47 1.06
C PHE A 147 26.79 12.33 0.24
#